data_AF-A0A699VIN8-F1
#
_entry.id   AF-A0A699VIN8-F1
#
_cell.length_a   1.000
_cell.length_b   1.000
_cell.length_c   1.000
_cell.angle_alpha   90.00
_cell.angle_beta   90.00
_cell.angle_gamma   90.00
#
_symmetry.space_group_name_H-M   'P 1'
#
loop_
_entity.id
_entity.type
_entity.pdbx_description
1 polymer ?
#
loop_
_entity_poly.entity_id
_entity_poly.type
_entity_poly.pdbx_seq_one_letter_code
_entity_poly.pdbx_strand_id
1 'polypeptide(L)' 'MAKGCQIFLAQISAKKKEDKSEEKQLKDVPVVRDYLEVFPENLPGLPPARPVEFQIDLILGAAHVARAP' A
#
# COMPACT_ATOMS: atom_id res chain seq x y z
N MET A 1 -28.89 12.50 4.25
CA MET A 1 -27.89 12.04 5.25
C MET A 1 -26.75 11.37 4.49
N ALA A 2 -25.63 12.06 4.27
CA ALA A 2 -24.48 11.49 3.57
C ALA A 2 -23.55 10.80 4.58
N LYS A 3 -23.36 9.49 4.46
CA LYS A 3 -22.35 8.75 5.22
C LYS A 3 -20.99 9.01 4.55
N GLY A 4 -20.05 9.59 5.27
CA GLY A 4 -18.71 9.88 4.75
C GLY A 4 -17.94 8.60 4.40
N CYS A 5 -17.21 8.62 3.29
CA CYS A 5 -16.28 7.56 2.92
C CYS A 5 -14.96 7.72 3.70
N GLN A 6 -14.53 6.67 4.40
CA GLN A 6 -13.20 6.60 5.00
C GLN A 6 -12.19 6.28 3.90
N ILE A 7 -11.33 7.25 3.61
CA ILE A 7 -10.25 7.09 2.63
C ILE A 7 -8.95 6.91 3.41
N PHE A 8 -8.25 5.81 3.15
CA PHE A 8 -6.92 5.58 3.71
C PHE A 8 -5.89 5.84 2.61
N LEU A 9 -5.09 6.89 2.78
CA LEU A 9 -3.98 7.21 1.89
C LEU A 9 -2.69 6.75 2.56
N ALA A 10 -1.99 5.80 1.94
CA ALA A 10 -0.65 5.40 2.36
C ALA A 10 0.38 6.09 1.46
N GLN A 11 1.30 6.83 2.07
CA GLN A 11 2.46 7.40 1.39
C GLN A 11 3.70 6.61 1.80
N ILE A 12 4.33 5.93 0.84
CA ILE A 12 5.59 5.22 1.07
C ILE A 12 6.72 6.15 0.63
N SER A 13 7.51 6.63 1.58
CA SER A 13 8.75 7.35 1.32
C SER A 13 9.94 6.48 1.71
N ALA A 14 10.91 6.34 0.81
CA ALA A 14 12.15 5.66 1.11
C ALA A 14 13.00 6.55 2.03
N LYS A 15 12.98 6.29 3.35
CA LYS A 15 13.99 6.84 4.27
C LYS A 15 15.33 6.22 3.89
N LYS A 16 16.29 7.04 3.44
CA LYS A 16 17.70 6.65 3.47
C LYS A 16 18.03 6.26 4.91
N LYS A 17 18.64 5.09 5.12
CA LYS A 17 19.10 4.60 6.43
C LYS A 17 20.18 5.55 6.97
N GLU A 18 19.76 6.62 7.61
CA GLU A 18 20.61 7.41 8.48
C GLU A 18 19.79 7.86 9.68
N ASP A 19 19.25 6.89 10.41
CA ASP A 19 19.05 7.05 11.85
C ASP A 19 18.93 5.67 12.51
N LYS A 20 19.94 5.31 13.30
CA LYS A 20 19.91 4.16 14.22
C LYS A 20 19.10 4.56 15.46
N SER A 21 17.83 4.89 15.29
CA SER A 21 16.92 5.03 16.44
C SER A 21 15.95 3.85 16.44
N GLU A 22 15.64 3.34 17.62
CA GLU A 22 14.73 2.22 17.90
C GLU A 22 13.27 2.56 17.55
N GLU A 23 13.02 3.00 16.31
CA GLU A 23 11.68 3.16 15.74
C GLU A 23 11.17 1.74 15.43
N LYS A 24 10.06 1.34 16.07
CA LYS A 24 9.44 0.00 15.96
C LYS A 24 9.55 -0.53 14.53
N GLN A 25 10.39 -1.53 14.34
CA GLN A 25 10.68 -2.05 13.02
C GLN A 25 9.45 -2.86 12.56
N LEU A 26 9.20 -2.95 11.25
CA LEU A 26 8.05 -3.72 10.74
C LEU A 26 8.02 -5.16 11.27
N LYS A 27 9.21 -5.74 11.49
CA LYS A 27 9.43 -7.04 12.14
C LYS A 27 9.04 -7.12 13.62
N ASP A 28 8.62 -6.04 14.26
CA ASP A 28 8.06 -6.06 15.62
C ASP A 28 6.54 -6.32 15.60
N VAL A 29 5.89 -6.24 14.43
CA VAL A 29 4.49 -6.58 14.26
C VAL A 29 4.34 -8.11 14.24
N PRO A 30 3.54 -8.72 15.13
CA PRO A 30 3.44 -10.18 15.25
C PRO A 30 3.14 -10.89 13.93
N VAL A 31 2.17 -10.39 13.15
CA VAL A 31 1.84 -10.97 11.85
C VAL A 31 2.97 -10.85 10.83
N VAL A 32 3.79 -9.80 10.88
CA VAL A 32 4.91 -9.64 9.94
C VAL A 32 6.04 -10.62 10.27
N ARG A 33 6.24 -10.96 11.55
CA ARG A 33 7.24 -11.94 11.99
C ARG A 33 7.00 -13.33 11.43
N ASP A 34 5.73 -13.71 11.31
CA ASP A 34 5.34 -15.02 10.79
C ASP A 34 5.51 -15.13 9.27
N TYR A 35 5.67 -13.99 8.57
CA TYR A 35 5.75 -13.92 7.11
C TYR A 35 6.89 -13.02 6.60
N LEU A 36 8.08 -13.08 7.20
CA LEU A 36 9.21 -12.21 6.81
C LEU A 36 9.59 -12.33 5.33
N GLU A 37 9.37 -13.49 4.71
CA GLU A 37 9.65 -13.72 3.28
C GLU A 37 8.72 -12.94 2.34
N VAL A 38 7.50 -12.60 2.77
CA VAL A 38 6.53 -11.83 1.95
C VAL A 38 6.64 -10.32 2.17
N PHE A 39 7.41 -9.89 3.17
CA PHE A 39 7.72 -8.49 3.47
C PHE A 39 9.22 -8.20 3.30
N PRO A 40 9.80 -8.39 2.09
CA PRO A 40 11.20 -8.10 1.86
C PRO A 40 11.48 -6.61 2.04
N GLU A 41 12.68 -6.29 2.54
CA GLU A 41 13.14 -4.90 2.73
C GLU A 41 13.17 -4.11 1.42
N ASN A 42 13.33 -4.82 0.29
CA ASN A 42 13.20 -4.27 -1.06
C ASN A 42 11.97 -4.89 -1.74
N LEU A 43 11.11 -4.07 -2.34
CA LEU A 43 9.95 -4.56 -3.06
C LEU A 43 10.38 -5.36 -4.30
N PRO A 44 9.80 -6.55 -4.54
CA PRO A 44 9.91 -7.16 -5.87
C PRO A 44 9.27 -6.18 -6.86
N GLY A 45 9.79 -6.13 -8.09
CA GLY A 45 9.32 -5.20 -9.12
C GLY A 45 7.83 -5.39 -9.45
N LEU A 46 7.41 -4.84 -10.60
CA LEU A 46 6.03 -5.03 -11.05
C LEU A 46 5.66 -6.52 -11.10
N PRO A 47 4.45 -6.89 -10.65
CA PRO A 47 4.02 -8.28 -10.73
C PRO A 47 4.00 -8.73 -12.21
N PRO A 48 4.23 -10.02 -12.48
CA PRO A 48 4.12 -10.56 -13.84
C PRO A 48 2.75 -10.27 -14.46
N ALA A 49 2.70 -10.24 -15.80
CA ALA A 49 1.44 -10.16 -16.53
C ALA A 49 0.52 -11.30 -16.08
N ARG A 50 -0.66 -10.95 -15.55
CA ARG A 50 -1.65 -11.92 -15.11
C ARG A 50 -2.54 -12.29 -16.32
N PRO A 51 -2.94 -13.57 -16.48
CA PRO A 51 -3.86 -13.97 -17.55
C PRO A 51 -5.27 -13.41 -17.39
N VAL A 52 -5.61 -12.94 -16.19
CA VAL A 52 -6.91 -12.35 -15.86
C VAL A 52 -6.78 -10.83 -15.84
N GLU A 53 -7.72 -10.18 -16.51
CA GLU A 53 -7.89 -8.74 -16.50
C GLU A 53 -8.67 -8.35 -15.24
N PHE A 54 -8.18 -7.36 -14.50
CA PHE A 54 -8.87 -6.86 -13.31
C PHE A 54 -9.88 -5.81 -13.76
N GLN A 55 -11.16 -6.10 -13.58
CA GLN A 55 -12.23 -5.14 -13.80
C GLN A 55 -12.43 -4.31 -12.51
N ILE A 56 -12.53 -2.98 -12.67
CA ILE A 56 -12.95 -2.10 -11.58
C ILE A 56 -14.43 -1.81 -11.79
N ASP A 57 -15.27 -2.45 -10.99
CA ASP A 57 -16.70 -2.17 -11.00
C ASP A 57 -16.97 -0.84 -10.30
N LEU A 58 -17.47 0.12 -11.07
CA LEU A 58 -17.91 1.40 -10.54
C LEU A 58 -19.38 1.31 -10.17
N ILE A 59 -19.72 1.83 -8.98
CA ILE A 59 -21.12 2.13 -8.67
C ILE A 59 -21.63 3.19 -9.65
N LEU A 60 -22.88 3.05 -10.10
CA LEU A 60 -23.49 4.01 -11.02
C LEU A 60 -23.43 5.42 -10.41
N GLY A 61 -22.78 6.36 -11.09
CA GLY A 61 -22.59 7.74 -10.61
C GLY A 61 -21.26 8.01 -9.89
N ALA A 62 -20.34 7.04 -9.83
CA ALA A 62 -18.97 7.30 -9.38
C ALA A 62 -18.28 8.31 -10.31
N ALA A 63 -17.85 9.45 -9.77
CA ALA A 63 -17.09 10.45 -10.50
C ALA A 63 -15.59 10.12 -10.48
N HIS A 64 -14.91 10.34 -11.61
CA HIS A 64 -13.45 10.26 -11.66
C HIS A 64 -12.84 11.44 -10.90
N VAL A 65 -11.79 11.19 -10.14
CA VAL A 65 -11.01 12.23 -9.47
C VAL A 65 -9.68 12.39 -10.20
N ALA A 66 -9.43 13.59 -10.72
CA ALA A 66 -8.15 13.99 -11.28
C ALA A 66 -7.55 15.10 -10.42
N ARG A 67 -6.26 14.97 -10.07
CA ARG A 67 -5.48 16.01 -9.39
C ARG A 67 -4.22 16.26 -10.21
N ALA A 68 -3.93 17.53 -10.49
CA ALA A 68 -2.69 17.92 -11.16
C ALA A 68 -1.46 17.61 -10.27
N PRO A 69 -0.26 17.40 -10.85
CA PRO A 69 0.97 17.07 -10.12
C PRO A 69 1.32 18.06 -9.00
#